data_AF-A0A9Q0JMI4-F1
#
_entry.id   AF-A0A9Q0JMI4-F1
#
_cell.length_a   1.000
_cell.length_b   1.000
_cell.length_c   1.000
_cell.angle_alpha   90.00
_cell.angle_beta   90.00
_cell.angle_gamma   90.00
#
_symmetry.space_group_name_H-M   'P 1'
#
loop_
_entity.id
_entity.type
_entity.pdbx_description
1 polymer ?
#
loop_
_entity_poly.entity_id
_entity_poly.type
_entity_poly.pdbx_seq_one_letter_code
_entity_poly.pdbx_strand_id
1 'polypeptide(L)'
;MSTSNVAGGRSPLADLPAAVTGEVRLRFAPEPSGFLHIGHAKAALLNQEYASRYQGHLILRFDDTNPLKESQEFVENILRDTATLGLRYEEVTYTSDYFHDLMKMAERLIQEGKAYVDDAPKESKQDDRFLGIESKCRSNSVEQNLDLWGEMVRGSEKGLQCCLRGKLDMKSPNKCLRDPVYYRCVAKPHHRVETQQFNVYPTYDFACPFVDSVQGITHALRSSEYTDRNPLYHRIQEDMGMRKVHVVEISRLNLAFTPLSKRHLKFFVQNGMVEGWDDPRLPTVQGIIRRGLKVDALTQFVAQLVSLSTLILLITSSN
;
A
#
# COMPACT_ATOMS: atom_id res chain seq x y z
N MET A 1 -35.99 -36.81 -8.27
CA MET A 1 -35.00 -36.23 -9.21
C MET A 1 -35.50 -34.86 -9.65
N SER A 2 -34.93 -33.79 -9.10
CA SER A 2 -34.96 -32.46 -9.73
C SER A 2 -33.86 -31.61 -9.09
N THR A 3 -32.62 -31.83 -9.53
CA THR A 3 -31.51 -30.92 -9.24
C THR A 3 -31.71 -29.68 -10.11
N SER A 4 -32.11 -28.58 -9.46
CA SER A 4 -32.12 -27.25 -10.05
C SER A 4 -30.70 -26.84 -10.43
N ASN A 5 -30.43 -26.79 -11.73
CA ASN A 5 -29.22 -26.18 -12.28
C ASN A 5 -29.29 -24.67 -12.04
N VAL A 6 -28.65 -24.20 -10.96
CA VAL A 6 -28.29 -22.79 -10.83
C VAL A 6 -27.09 -22.60 -11.74
N ALA A 7 -27.32 -21.99 -12.91
CA ALA A 7 -26.25 -21.56 -13.80
C ALA A 7 -25.43 -20.46 -13.11
N GLY A 8 -24.40 -20.86 -12.37
CA GLY A 8 -23.40 -19.97 -11.82
C GLY A 8 -22.56 -19.40 -12.96
N GLY A 9 -22.87 -18.19 -13.41
CA GLY A 9 -22.01 -17.43 -14.30
C GLY A 9 -20.64 -17.26 -13.62
N ARG A 10 -19.60 -17.92 -14.15
CA ARG A 10 -18.23 -17.77 -13.66
C ARG A 10 -17.86 -16.29 -13.75
N SER A 11 -17.50 -15.70 -12.61
CA SER A 11 -16.90 -14.38 -12.54
C SER A 11 -15.67 -14.32 -13.47
N PRO A 12 -15.53 -13.31 -14.32
CA PRO A 12 -14.48 -13.26 -15.34
C PRO A 12 -13.10 -12.86 -14.79
N LEU A 13 -12.93 -12.90 -13.46
CA LEU A 13 -11.65 -12.67 -12.79
C LEU A 13 -10.69 -13.84 -13.06
N ALA A 14 -9.41 -13.53 -13.30
CA ALA A 14 -8.35 -14.53 -13.33
C ALA A 14 -8.26 -15.25 -11.98
N ASP A 15 -7.85 -16.53 -11.97
CA ASP A 15 -7.67 -17.25 -10.72
C ASP A 15 -6.47 -16.72 -9.91
N LEU A 16 -6.61 -16.73 -8.59
CA LEU A 16 -5.51 -16.42 -7.68
C LEU A 16 -4.50 -17.59 -7.65
N PRO A 17 -3.18 -17.32 -7.72
CA PRO A 17 -2.16 -18.36 -7.76
C PRO A 17 -2.11 -19.14 -6.46
N ALA A 18 -2.15 -20.48 -6.54
CA ALA A 18 -2.12 -21.37 -5.37
C ALA A 18 -3.21 -21.08 -4.31
N ALA A 19 -4.34 -20.49 -4.73
CA ALA A 19 -5.46 -20.23 -3.83
C ALA A 19 -6.18 -21.51 -3.42
N VAL A 20 -6.42 -21.62 -2.12
CA VAL A 20 -7.25 -22.67 -1.51
C VAL A 20 -8.53 -22.03 -1.00
N THR A 21 -9.68 -22.56 -1.41
CA THR A 21 -11.00 -22.08 -0.95
C THR A 21 -11.08 -22.19 0.58
N GLY A 22 -11.55 -21.13 1.24
CA GLY A 22 -11.61 -21.02 2.70
C GLY A 22 -10.34 -20.46 3.34
N GLU A 23 -9.20 -20.45 2.64
CA GLU A 23 -7.91 -20.02 3.21
C GLU A 23 -7.41 -18.68 2.63
N VAL A 24 -8.02 -18.19 1.54
CA VAL A 24 -7.64 -16.92 0.93
C VAL A 24 -7.89 -15.76 1.90
N ARG A 25 -6.82 -15.07 2.30
CA ARG A 25 -6.88 -13.82 3.09
C ARG A 25 -6.37 -12.64 2.26
N LEU A 26 -7.21 -11.62 2.13
CA LEU A 26 -7.03 -10.42 1.31
C LEU A 26 -7.12 -9.16 2.18
N ARG A 27 -6.70 -8.00 1.62
CA ARG A 27 -6.88 -6.70 2.27
C ARG A 27 -7.10 -5.57 1.29
N PHE A 28 -8.03 -4.67 1.64
CA PHE A 28 -8.07 -3.33 1.09
C PHE A 28 -7.31 -2.40 2.04
N ALA A 29 -6.19 -1.85 1.57
CA ALA A 29 -5.23 -1.12 2.40
C ALA A 29 -5.05 0.36 1.97
N PRO A 30 -6.03 1.27 2.19
CA PRO A 30 -5.89 2.67 1.85
C PRO A 30 -5.01 3.45 2.86
N GLU A 31 -4.22 4.40 2.36
CA GLU A 31 -3.59 5.45 3.19
C GLU A 31 -4.67 6.47 3.59
N PRO A 32 -4.86 6.79 4.89
CA PRO A 32 -5.87 7.74 5.35
C PRO A 32 -5.45 9.20 5.12
N SER A 33 -5.18 9.57 3.87
CA SER A 33 -4.65 10.88 3.48
C SER A 33 -5.53 11.66 2.48
N GLY A 34 -6.75 11.18 2.25
CA GLY A 34 -7.66 11.73 1.25
C GLY A 34 -8.90 10.86 1.07
N PHE A 35 -9.88 11.41 0.35
CA PHE A 35 -11.14 10.73 0.04
C PHE A 35 -10.94 9.59 -0.96
N LEU A 36 -11.75 8.54 -0.84
CA LEU A 36 -11.76 7.47 -1.83
C LEU A 36 -12.34 8.00 -3.15
N HIS A 37 -11.85 7.43 -4.24
CA HIS A 37 -12.32 7.72 -5.59
C HIS A 37 -12.60 6.42 -6.32
N ILE A 38 -13.16 6.48 -7.52
CA ILE A 38 -13.56 5.29 -8.28
C ILE A 38 -12.42 4.26 -8.49
N GLY A 39 -11.16 4.71 -8.59
CA GLY A 39 -10.01 3.79 -8.60
C GLY A 39 -9.82 2.99 -7.30
N HIS A 40 -10.09 3.59 -6.14
CA HIS A 40 -10.08 2.90 -4.85
C HIS A 40 -11.29 1.97 -4.73
N ALA A 41 -12.46 2.40 -5.21
CA ALA A 41 -13.65 1.55 -5.25
C ALA A 41 -13.40 0.28 -6.08
N LYS A 42 -12.74 0.38 -7.24
CA LYS A 42 -12.27 -0.78 -8.01
C LYS A 42 -11.41 -1.72 -7.15
N ALA A 43 -10.37 -1.20 -6.51
CA ALA A 43 -9.47 -2.03 -5.72
C ALA A 43 -10.19 -2.72 -4.55
N ALA A 44 -11.08 -2.00 -3.86
CA ALA A 44 -11.81 -2.52 -2.71
C ALA A 44 -12.83 -3.60 -3.13
N LEU A 45 -13.63 -3.33 -4.17
CA LEU A 45 -14.61 -4.28 -4.69
C LEU A 45 -13.92 -5.53 -5.27
N LEU A 46 -12.76 -5.39 -5.93
CA LEU A 46 -12.01 -6.57 -6.38
C LEU A 46 -11.52 -7.45 -5.25
N ASN A 47 -11.00 -6.87 -4.16
CA ASN A 47 -10.63 -7.65 -2.98
C ASN A 47 -11.85 -8.39 -2.39
N GLN A 48 -13.01 -7.73 -2.32
CA GLN A 48 -14.25 -8.38 -1.89
C GLN A 48 -14.69 -9.51 -2.82
N GLU A 49 -14.65 -9.31 -4.13
CA GLU A 49 -15.06 -10.36 -5.08
C GLU A 49 -14.16 -11.58 -5.03
N TYR A 50 -12.84 -11.40 -4.84
CA TYR A 50 -11.95 -12.52 -4.62
C TYR A 50 -12.21 -13.22 -3.28
N ALA A 51 -12.46 -12.47 -2.20
CA ALA A 51 -12.83 -13.05 -0.92
C ALA A 51 -14.12 -13.88 -1.05
N SER A 52 -15.14 -13.35 -1.71
CA SER A 52 -16.40 -14.05 -2.00
C SER A 52 -16.18 -15.33 -2.83
N ARG A 53 -15.46 -15.22 -3.96
CA ARG A 53 -15.20 -16.33 -4.88
C ARG A 53 -14.49 -17.50 -4.20
N TYR A 54 -13.53 -17.21 -3.34
CA TYR A 54 -12.74 -18.22 -2.65
C TYR A 54 -13.23 -18.52 -1.24
N GLN A 55 -14.42 -18.04 -0.84
CA GLN A 55 -14.94 -18.17 0.54
C GLN A 55 -13.90 -17.76 1.59
N GLY A 56 -13.11 -16.75 1.25
CA GLY A 56 -11.99 -16.25 2.04
C GLY A 56 -12.36 -15.04 2.87
N HIS A 57 -11.31 -14.40 3.37
CA HIS A 57 -11.34 -13.35 4.36
C HIS A 57 -10.88 -12.01 3.74
N LEU A 58 -11.52 -10.91 4.13
CA LEU A 58 -11.13 -9.57 3.75
C LEU A 58 -10.92 -8.71 4.99
N ILE A 59 -9.80 -7.99 5.04
CA ILE A 59 -9.50 -6.98 6.06
C ILE A 59 -9.53 -5.58 5.44
N LEU A 60 -10.05 -4.60 6.17
CA LEU A 60 -9.78 -3.19 5.91
C LEU A 60 -8.57 -2.77 6.74
N ARG A 61 -7.47 -2.39 6.09
CA ARG A 61 -6.27 -1.90 6.80
C ARG A 61 -6.01 -0.44 6.47
N PHE A 62 -5.84 0.40 7.48
CA PHE A 62 -5.29 1.72 7.26
C PHE A 62 -3.77 1.60 7.19
N ASP A 63 -3.18 1.96 6.04
CA ASP A 63 -1.72 2.04 5.88
C ASP A 63 -1.23 3.40 6.41
N ASP A 64 -1.43 3.62 7.71
CA ASP A 64 -1.17 4.85 8.46
C ASP A 64 0.29 4.94 8.90
N THR A 65 1.18 5.24 7.96
CA THR A 65 2.65 5.30 8.18
C THR A 65 3.21 6.71 8.02
N ASN A 66 2.33 7.70 7.78
CA ASN A 66 2.70 9.04 7.35
C ASN A 66 1.99 10.12 8.17
N PRO A 67 2.55 10.49 9.34
CA PRO A 67 1.93 11.46 10.25
C PRO A 67 1.78 12.87 9.65
N LEU A 68 2.42 13.14 8.50
CA LEU A 68 2.35 14.44 7.82
C LEU A 68 1.13 14.62 6.93
N LYS A 69 0.47 13.52 6.52
CA LYS A 69 -0.61 13.56 5.53
C LYS A 69 -1.91 12.93 6.02
N GLU A 70 -1.85 12.22 7.12
CA GLU A 70 -2.94 11.40 7.62
C GLU A 70 -3.73 12.12 8.70
N SER A 71 -5.03 11.81 8.80
CA SER A 71 -5.89 12.38 9.83
C SER A 71 -7.04 11.43 10.19
N GLN A 72 -7.57 11.61 11.40
CA GLN A 72 -8.76 10.88 11.86
C GLN A 72 -9.99 11.16 10.98
N GLU A 73 -10.13 12.38 10.46
CA GLU A 73 -11.19 12.74 9.50
C GLU A 73 -11.16 11.86 8.24
N PHE A 74 -9.96 11.57 7.70
CA PHE A 74 -9.86 10.68 6.54
C PHE A 74 -10.17 9.23 6.88
N VAL A 75 -9.82 8.76 8.08
CA VAL A 75 -10.21 7.43 8.56
C VAL A 75 -11.73 7.29 8.58
N GLU A 76 -12.42 8.25 9.20
CA GLU A 76 -13.89 8.25 9.31
C GLU A 76 -14.57 8.32 7.93
N ASN A 77 -14.04 9.14 7.03
CA ASN A 77 -14.56 9.23 5.66
C ASN A 77 -14.35 7.94 4.87
N ILE A 78 -13.18 7.30 4.98
CA ILE A 78 -12.93 6.03 4.31
C ILE A 78 -13.87 4.95 4.87
N LEU A 79 -14.10 4.89 6.18
CA LEU A 79 -15.08 3.98 6.77
C LEU A 79 -16.47 4.21 6.19
N ARG A 80 -16.93 5.46 6.11
CA ARG A 80 -18.20 5.82 5.47
C ARG A 80 -18.28 5.40 4.01
N ASP A 81 -17.23 5.65 3.23
CA ASP A 81 -17.16 5.28 1.82
C ASP A 81 -17.17 3.76 1.65
N THR A 82 -16.46 3.01 2.51
CA THR A 82 -16.46 1.54 2.48
C THR A 82 -17.84 0.97 2.81
N ALA A 83 -18.55 1.54 3.80
CA ALA A 83 -19.92 1.17 4.12
C ALA A 83 -20.89 1.52 2.97
N THR A 84 -20.71 2.68 2.34
CA THR A 84 -21.50 3.11 1.17
C THR A 84 -21.31 2.15 -0.01
N LEU A 85 -20.10 1.64 -0.22
CA LEU A 85 -19.79 0.63 -1.23
C LEU A 85 -20.27 -0.79 -0.84
N GLY A 86 -20.85 -0.97 0.34
CA GLY A 86 -21.31 -2.27 0.83
C GLY A 86 -20.18 -3.27 1.09
N LEU A 87 -18.97 -2.77 1.40
CA LEU A 87 -17.82 -3.64 1.68
C LEU A 87 -18.03 -4.43 2.97
N ARG A 88 -17.75 -5.73 2.90
CA ARG A 88 -17.78 -6.66 4.03
C ARG A 88 -16.37 -7.13 4.31
N TYR A 89 -15.85 -6.74 5.47
CA TYR A 89 -14.55 -7.14 5.99
C TYR A 89 -14.70 -7.61 7.43
N GLU A 90 -13.78 -8.47 7.87
CA GLU A 90 -13.85 -9.10 9.20
C GLU A 90 -13.41 -8.17 10.31
N GLU A 91 -12.43 -7.32 10.01
CA GLU A 91 -11.78 -6.44 10.97
C GLU A 91 -11.26 -5.18 10.28
N VAL A 92 -11.12 -4.13 11.10
CA VAL A 92 -10.41 -2.91 10.75
C VAL A 92 -9.09 -2.92 11.51
N THR A 93 -7.98 -2.80 10.79
CA THR A 93 -6.63 -2.83 11.36
C THR A 93 -5.84 -1.59 10.96
N TYR A 94 -4.76 -1.31 11.67
CA TYR A 94 -3.89 -0.16 11.42
C TYR A 94 -2.44 -0.65 11.32
N THR A 95 -1.69 -0.11 10.36
CA THR A 95 -0.24 -0.40 10.28
C THR A 95 0.49 0.12 11.52
N SER A 96 -0.02 1.21 12.11
CA SER A 96 0.51 1.76 13.37
C SER A 96 0.47 0.80 14.56
N ASP A 97 -0.41 -0.21 14.55
CA ASP A 97 -0.41 -1.27 15.58
C ASP A 97 0.89 -2.09 15.59
N TYR A 98 1.60 -2.14 14.46
CA TYR A 98 2.80 -2.94 14.28
C TYR A 98 4.11 -2.13 14.39
N PHE A 99 4.06 -0.85 14.76
CA PHE A 99 5.25 0.00 14.79
C PHE A 99 6.36 -0.52 15.68
N HIS A 100 6.03 -1.03 16.87
CA HIS A 100 7.02 -1.63 17.77
C HIS A 100 7.71 -2.85 17.15
N ASP A 101 6.95 -3.73 16.49
CA ASP A 101 7.50 -4.93 15.86
C ASP A 101 8.32 -4.59 14.62
N LEU A 102 7.89 -3.59 13.84
CA LEU A 102 8.64 -3.06 12.71
C LEU A 102 9.97 -2.41 13.16
N MET A 103 9.99 -1.72 14.30
CA MET A 103 11.22 -1.13 14.85
C MET A 103 12.19 -2.22 15.32
N LYS A 104 11.70 -3.25 16.03
CA LYS A 104 12.53 -4.43 16.40
C LYS A 104 13.07 -5.14 15.15
N MET A 105 12.26 -5.23 14.10
CA MET A 105 12.69 -5.79 12.82
C MET A 105 13.80 -4.96 12.19
N ALA A 106 13.69 -3.62 12.20
CA ALA A 106 14.73 -2.73 11.73
C ALA A 106 16.05 -2.90 12.51
N GLU A 107 15.99 -2.97 13.84
CA GLU A 107 17.15 -3.21 14.70
C GLU A 107 17.83 -4.55 14.39
N ARG A 108 17.04 -5.61 14.19
CA ARG A 108 17.57 -6.91 13.78
C ARG A 108 18.28 -6.84 12.42
N LEU A 109 17.68 -6.16 11.44
CA LEU A 109 18.30 -6.01 10.12
C LEU A 109 19.60 -5.18 10.17
N ILE A 110 19.70 -4.21 11.08
CA ILE A 110 20.97 -3.49 11.34
C ILE A 110 22.01 -4.45 11.91
N GLN A 111 21.65 -5.26 12.91
CA GLN A 111 22.55 -6.26 13.52
C GLN A 111 23.03 -7.32 12.53
N GLU A 112 22.16 -7.74 11.61
CA GLU A 112 22.48 -8.67 10.52
C GLU A 112 23.26 -8.01 9.36
N GLY A 113 23.56 -6.72 9.44
CA GLY A 113 24.28 -5.98 8.40
C GLY A 113 23.47 -5.75 7.11
N LYS A 114 22.15 -5.96 7.16
CA LYS A 114 21.19 -5.80 6.04
C LYS A 114 20.55 -4.41 5.99
N ALA A 115 20.81 -3.55 6.97
CA ALA A 115 20.38 -2.17 6.98
C ALA A 115 21.46 -1.26 7.57
N TYR A 116 21.44 0.01 7.20
CA TYR A 116 22.37 1.02 7.71
C TYR A 116 21.69 2.40 7.79
N VAL A 117 22.15 3.25 8.69
CA VAL A 117 21.64 4.61 8.84
C VAL A 117 22.45 5.56 7.96
N ASP A 118 21.75 6.36 7.16
CA ASP A 118 22.34 7.28 6.19
C ASP A 118 22.02 8.73 6.57
N ASP A 119 23.04 9.52 6.83
CA ASP A 119 22.95 10.92 7.23
C ASP A 119 23.30 11.90 6.11
N ALA A 120 23.57 11.40 4.89
CA ALA A 120 23.86 12.26 3.75
C ALA A 120 22.70 13.24 3.44
N PRO A 121 22.98 14.42 2.86
CA PRO A 121 21.92 15.34 2.45
C PRO A 121 20.91 14.65 1.51
N LYS A 122 19.63 15.02 1.65
CA LYS A 122 18.53 14.37 0.93
C LYS A 122 18.69 14.39 -0.59
N GLU A 123 19.20 15.50 -1.14
CA GLU A 123 19.44 15.66 -2.58
C GLU A 123 20.53 14.70 -3.07
N SER A 124 21.67 14.66 -2.38
CA SER A 124 22.75 13.68 -2.64
C SER A 124 22.23 12.25 -2.63
N LYS A 125 21.44 11.86 -1.62
CA LYS A 125 20.88 10.50 -1.51
C LYS A 125 20.08 10.07 -2.74
N GLN A 126 19.34 10.99 -3.36
CA GLN A 126 18.53 10.68 -4.54
C GLN A 126 19.40 10.50 -5.79
N ASP A 127 20.34 11.41 -6.00
CA ASP A 127 21.26 11.38 -7.14
C ASP A 127 22.21 10.18 -7.07
N ASP A 128 22.80 9.95 -5.90
CA ASP A 128 23.70 8.82 -5.64
C ASP A 128 22.97 7.49 -5.91
N ARG A 129 21.73 7.35 -5.42
CA ARG A 129 20.91 6.17 -5.70
C ARG A 129 20.59 6.02 -7.19
N PHE A 130 20.27 7.11 -7.87
CA PHE A 130 19.97 7.10 -9.30
C PHE A 130 21.19 6.69 -10.13
N LEU A 131 22.39 7.13 -9.73
CA LEU A 131 23.68 6.81 -10.35
C LEU A 131 24.28 5.47 -9.87
N GLY A 132 23.73 4.88 -8.81
CA GLY A 132 24.25 3.63 -8.22
C GLY A 132 25.55 3.84 -7.45
N ILE A 133 25.75 5.01 -6.85
CA ILE A 133 26.89 5.38 -6.01
C ILE A 133 26.55 5.04 -4.56
N GLU A 134 27.43 4.29 -3.90
CA GLU A 134 27.23 3.91 -2.50
C GLU A 134 27.39 5.11 -1.56
N SER A 135 26.50 5.25 -0.57
CA SER A 135 26.68 6.24 0.50
C SER A 135 27.91 5.88 1.32
N LYS A 136 28.64 6.89 1.81
CA LYS A 136 29.76 6.69 2.75
C LYS A 136 29.31 5.98 4.04
N CYS A 137 28.06 6.17 4.43
CA CYS A 137 27.47 5.51 5.60
C CYS A 137 27.20 4.02 5.39
N ARG A 138 27.25 3.52 4.15
CA ARG A 138 26.99 2.11 3.85
C ARG A 138 28.01 1.17 4.48
N SER A 139 29.23 1.66 4.74
CA SER A 139 30.29 0.91 5.42
C SER A 139 30.36 1.14 6.93
N ASN A 140 29.39 1.83 7.54
CA ASN A 140 29.31 1.97 8.99
C ASN A 140 29.26 0.60 9.69
N SER A 141 29.89 0.50 10.86
CA SER A 141 29.79 -0.69 11.72
C SER A 141 28.37 -0.86 12.26
N VAL A 142 28.07 -2.03 12.82
CA VAL A 142 26.77 -2.29 13.44
C VAL A 142 26.51 -1.32 14.60
N GLU A 143 27.53 -1.09 15.44
CA GLU A 143 27.47 -0.20 16.60
C GLU A 143 27.16 1.24 16.17
N GLN A 144 27.89 1.74 15.16
CA GLN A 144 27.65 3.08 14.62
C GLN A 144 26.23 3.26 14.09
N ASN A 145 25.70 2.23 13.40
CA ASN A 145 24.33 2.26 12.90
C ASN A 145 23.28 2.22 14.02
N LEU A 146 23.51 1.42 15.06
CA LEU A 146 22.62 1.36 16.23
C LEU A 146 22.62 2.67 17.02
N ASP A 147 23.77 3.33 17.16
CA ASP A 147 23.87 4.64 17.80
C ASP A 147 23.08 5.71 17.03
N LEU A 148 23.26 5.77 15.71
CA LEU A 148 22.52 6.69 14.84
C LEU A 148 21.02 6.35 14.78
N TRP A 149 20.66 5.07 14.83
CA TRP A 149 19.27 4.63 14.95
C TRP A 149 18.66 5.12 16.27
N GLY A 150 19.39 5.03 17.38
CA GLY A 150 18.99 5.58 18.66
C GLY A 150 18.74 7.09 18.61
N GLU A 151 19.58 7.85 17.90
CA GLU A 151 19.36 9.28 17.64
C GLU A 151 18.07 9.53 16.86
N MET A 152 17.78 8.73 15.83
CA MET A 152 16.52 8.79 15.07
C MET A 152 15.31 8.50 15.97
N VAL A 153 15.36 7.43 16.77
CA VAL A 153 14.26 7.04 17.68
C VAL A 153 13.97 8.15 18.70
N ARG A 154 15.02 8.78 19.25
CA ARG A 154 14.89 9.94 20.15
C ARG A 154 14.37 11.20 19.45
N GLY A 155 14.44 11.27 18.12
CA GLY A 155 14.08 12.47 17.36
C GLY A 155 15.05 13.62 17.59
N SER A 156 16.32 13.35 17.84
CA SER A 156 17.34 14.38 18.04
C SER A 156 17.57 15.19 16.75
N GLU A 157 18.27 16.32 16.86
CA GLU A 157 18.67 17.11 15.68
C GLU A 157 19.43 16.26 14.65
N LYS A 158 20.32 15.38 15.11
CA LYS A 158 21.03 14.44 14.25
C LYS A 158 20.07 13.40 13.66
N GLY A 159 19.21 12.82 14.48
CA GLY A 159 18.21 11.84 14.05
C GLY A 159 17.31 12.35 12.93
N LEU A 160 16.87 13.61 13.02
CA LEU A 160 16.00 14.25 12.02
C LEU A 160 16.65 14.42 10.64
N GLN A 161 17.98 14.37 10.55
CA GLN A 161 18.74 14.41 9.29
C GLN A 161 18.97 13.01 8.71
N CYS A 162 18.72 11.97 9.49
CA CYS A 162 19.01 10.58 9.15
C CYS A 162 17.81 9.85 8.56
N CYS A 163 18.09 8.80 7.80
CA CYS A 163 17.12 7.78 7.43
C CYS A 163 17.75 6.39 7.51
N LEU A 164 16.93 5.37 7.81
CA LEU A 164 17.38 3.99 7.73
C LEU A 164 17.19 3.49 6.31
N ARG A 165 18.20 2.84 5.74
CA ARG A 165 18.17 2.26 4.40
C ARG A 165 18.43 0.76 4.47
N GLY A 166 17.78 0.01 3.58
CA GLY A 166 18.17 -1.36 3.29
C GLY A 166 19.53 -1.40 2.63
N LYS A 167 20.32 -2.43 2.91
CA LYS A 167 21.61 -2.70 2.29
C LYS A 167 21.43 -3.78 1.23
N LEU A 168 20.98 -3.36 0.06
CA LEU A 168 20.68 -4.20 -1.08
C LEU A 168 21.77 -4.00 -2.16
N ASP A 169 21.38 -3.98 -3.43
CA ASP A 169 22.28 -3.89 -4.58
C ASP A 169 22.17 -2.51 -5.24
N MET A 170 23.18 -1.67 -5.01
CA MET A 170 23.29 -0.33 -5.62
C MET A 170 23.53 -0.37 -7.14
N LYS A 171 23.98 -1.50 -7.69
CA LYS A 171 24.21 -1.69 -9.13
C LYS A 171 23.03 -2.38 -9.84
N SER A 172 21.99 -2.75 -9.10
CA SER A 172 20.80 -3.38 -9.67
C SER A 172 20.23 -2.56 -10.84
N PRO A 173 19.82 -3.21 -11.95
CA PRO A 173 19.10 -2.54 -13.03
C PRO A 173 17.73 -2.04 -12.55
N ASN A 174 17.11 -2.74 -11.60
CA ASN A 174 15.91 -2.27 -10.92
C ASN A 174 16.30 -1.27 -9.81
N LYS A 175 16.02 0.02 -10.06
CA LYS A 175 16.32 1.12 -9.13
C LYS A 175 15.60 1.00 -7.78
N CYS A 176 14.49 0.27 -7.70
CA CYS A 176 13.80 0.03 -6.43
C CYS A 176 14.67 -0.75 -5.45
N LEU A 177 15.54 -1.64 -5.95
CA LEU A 177 16.47 -2.46 -5.15
C LEU A 177 17.78 -1.76 -4.77
N ARG A 178 17.97 -0.50 -5.18
CA ARG A 178 19.16 0.29 -4.80
C ARG A 178 18.93 0.94 -3.45
N ASP A 179 19.35 0.26 -2.38
CA ASP A 179 19.30 0.68 -0.97
C ASP A 179 18.09 1.59 -0.64
N PRO A 180 16.86 1.07 -0.72
CA PRO A 180 15.66 1.86 -0.47
C PRO A 180 15.57 2.32 0.99
N VAL A 181 14.87 3.43 1.21
CA VAL A 181 14.63 3.94 2.56
C VAL A 181 13.58 3.05 3.26
N TYR A 182 13.93 2.55 4.43
CA TYR A 182 13.06 1.77 5.30
C TYR A 182 12.38 2.62 6.37
N TYR A 183 13.10 3.58 6.96
CA TYR A 183 12.55 4.50 7.94
C TYR A 183 12.99 5.94 7.69
N ARG A 184 12.12 6.87 8.03
CA ARG A 184 12.38 8.31 8.08
C ARG A 184 12.20 8.80 9.52
N CYS A 185 12.99 9.81 9.90
CA CYS A 185 12.78 10.51 11.16
C CYS A 185 11.91 11.76 10.92
N VAL A 186 10.79 11.87 11.64
CA VAL A 186 9.84 12.98 11.55
C VAL A 186 9.35 13.30 12.96
N ALA A 187 9.69 14.48 13.49
CA ALA A 187 9.18 14.98 14.77
C ALA A 187 7.75 15.53 14.62
N LYS A 188 6.79 14.65 14.32
CA LYS A 188 5.36 14.96 14.36
C LYS A 188 4.59 13.84 15.05
N PRO A 189 3.58 14.17 15.87
CA PRO A 189 2.66 13.18 16.42
C PRO A 189 1.92 12.42 15.32
N HIS A 190 1.64 11.15 15.58
CA HIS A 190 0.81 10.31 14.73
C HIS A 190 -0.66 10.42 15.13
N HIS A 191 -1.57 10.60 14.18
CA HIS A 191 -2.99 10.88 14.43
C HIS A 191 -3.75 9.87 15.32
N ARG A 192 -3.22 8.64 15.47
CA ARG A 192 -3.85 7.54 16.23
C ARG A 192 -3.10 7.15 17.51
N VAL A 193 -1.78 7.24 17.51
CA VAL A 193 -0.94 6.74 18.61
C VAL A 193 -0.31 7.92 19.37
N GLU A 194 -1.04 9.03 19.50
CA GLU A 194 -0.55 10.29 20.08
C GLU A 194 0.01 10.14 21.51
N THR A 195 -0.46 9.13 22.26
CA THR A 195 0.04 8.78 23.60
C THR A 195 1.41 8.10 23.59
N GLN A 196 1.87 7.63 22.43
CA GLN A 196 3.16 7.01 22.18
C GLN A 196 3.94 7.88 21.19
N GLN A 197 4.94 8.61 21.69
CA GLN A 197 5.72 9.50 20.83
C GLN A 197 6.67 8.69 19.95
N PHE A 198 6.30 8.52 18.67
CA PHE A 198 7.20 8.00 17.65
C PHE A 198 7.85 9.16 16.89
N ASN A 199 9.18 9.09 16.74
CA ASN A 199 9.93 9.98 15.86
C ASN A 199 10.39 9.29 14.57
N VAL A 200 10.31 7.96 14.52
CA VAL A 200 10.67 7.17 13.34
C VAL A 200 9.42 6.52 12.76
N TYR A 201 9.24 6.68 11.46
CA TYR A 201 8.09 6.13 10.74
C TYR A 201 8.57 5.26 9.59
N PRO A 202 8.07 4.00 9.47
CA PRO A 202 8.46 3.13 8.39
C PRO A 202 7.93 3.67 7.06
N THR A 203 8.61 3.36 5.96
CA THR A 203 8.08 3.59 4.63
C THR A 203 7.09 2.48 4.27
N TYR A 204 6.22 2.75 3.29
CA TYR A 204 5.32 1.74 2.74
C TYR A 204 6.06 0.48 2.27
N ASP A 205 7.21 0.65 1.59
CA ASP A 205 7.99 -0.48 1.08
C ASP A 205 8.48 -1.39 2.22
N PHE A 206 8.77 -0.84 3.41
CA PHE A 206 9.21 -1.62 4.57
C PHE A 206 8.05 -2.21 5.38
N ALA A 207 7.01 -1.42 5.64
CA ALA A 207 5.89 -1.83 6.49
C ALA A 207 4.97 -2.84 5.81
N CYS A 208 4.59 -2.60 4.55
CA CYS A 208 3.57 -3.39 3.86
C CYS A 208 3.93 -4.88 3.74
N PRO A 209 5.15 -5.29 3.33
CA PRO A 209 5.50 -6.71 3.23
C PRO A 209 5.54 -7.43 4.58
N PHE A 210 5.94 -6.72 5.65
CA PHE A 210 5.94 -7.25 7.02
C PHE A 210 4.51 -7.46 7.52
N VAL A 211 3.67 -6.43 7.47
CA VAL A 211 2.31 -6.49 8.01
C VAL A 211 1.44 -7.46 7.21
N ASP A 212 1.59 -7.52 5.88
CA ASP A 212 0.91 -8.53 5.06
C ASP A 212 1.28 -9.95 5.50
N SER A 213 2.57 -10.21 5.79
CA SER A 213 3.01 -11.52 6.27
C SER A 213 2.40 -11.85 7.64
N VAL A 214 2.53 -10.93 8.60
CA VAL A 214 2.07 -11.09 10.00
C VAL A 214 0.54 -11.26 10.08
N GLN A 215 -0.23 -10.50 9.30
CA GLN A 215 -1.69 -10.60 9.26
C GLN A 215 -2.21 -11.85 8.50
N GLY A 216 -1.31 -12.73 8.04
CA GLY A 216 -1.71 -13.91 7.31
C GLY A 216 -2.23 -13.62 5.90
N ILE A 217 -1.98 -12.42 5.34
CA ILE A 217 -2.41 -12.10 3.96
C ILE A 217 -1.77 -13.11 3.02
N THR A 218 -2.61 -13.75 2.20
CA THR A 218 -2.17 -14.73 1.21
C THR A 218 -1.94 -14.06 -0.14
N HIS A 219 -2.83 -13.12 -0.48
CA HIS A 219 -2.90 -12.49 -1.79
C HIS A 219 -2.87 -10.96 -1.69
N ALA A 220 -1.74 -10.49 -2.16
CA ALA A 220 -1.23 -9.17 -2.40
C ALA A 220 -1.86 -8.32 -3.50
N LEU A 221 -3.16 -7.95 -3.52
CA LEU A 221 -3.66 -7.17 -4.68
C LEU A 221 -3.01 -5.78 -4.75
N ARG A 222 -2.32 -5.47 -5.85
CA ARG A 222 -1.60 -4.19 -6.06
C ARG A 222 -1.76 -3.68 -7.50
N SER A 223 -1.82 -2.36 -7.65
CA SER A 223 -1.83 -1.73 -8.98
C SER A 223 -0.57 -2.07 -9.78
N SER A 224 -0.71 -2.33 -11.07
CA SER A 224 0.40 -2.55 -12.02
C SER A 224 1.35 -1.35 -12.15
N GLU A 225 1.04 -0.19 -11.58
CA GLU A 225 1.99 0.93 -11.48
C GLU A 225 3.14 0.65 -10.49
N TYR A 226 3.00 -0.40 -9.68
CA TYR A 226 3.99 -0.80 -8.70
C TYR A 226 4.77 -2.05 -9.11
N THR A 227 4.69 -2.49 -10.38
CA THR A 227 5.38 -3.69 -10.89
C THR A 227 6.86 -3.73 -10.52
N ASP A 228 7.58 -2.63 -10.75
CA ASP A 228 9.00 -2.52 -10.42
C ASP A 228 9.31 -2.66 -8.92
N ARG A 229 8.30 -2.48 -8.05
CA ARG A 229 8.41 -2.63 -6.60
C ARG A 229 8.04 -4.03 -6.10
N ASN A 230 7.51 -4.91 -6.94
CA ASN A 230 7.22 -6.29 -6.53
C ASN A 230 8.50 -7.08 -6.19
N PRO A 231 9.61 -6.97 -6.95
CA PRO A 231 10.88 -7.55 -6.54
C PRO A 231 11.35 -7.03 -5.17
N LEU A 232 11.18 -5.73 -4.91
CA LEU A 232 11.51 -5.14 -3.61
C LEU A 232 10.65 -5.71 -2.48
N TYR A 233 9.35 -5.82 -2.69
CA TYR A 233 8.41 -6.41 -1.71
C TYR A 233 8.86 -7.80 -1.28
N HIS A 234 9.17 -8.68 -2.24
CA HIS A 234 9.64 -10.04 -1.93
C HIS A 234 11.02 -10.06 -1.29
N ARG A 235 11.95 -9.21 -1.76
CA ARG A 235 13.28 -9.11 -1.17
C ARG A 235 13.22 -8.69 0.29
N ILE A 236 12.34 -7.75 0.64
CA ILE A 236 12.14 -7.33 2.03
C ILE A 236 11.57 -8.48 2.87
N GLN A 237 10.60 -9.25 2.36
CA GLN A 237 10.09 -10.44 3.07
C GLN A 237 11.19 -11.46 3.32
N GLU A 238 12.04 -11.72 2.32
CA GLU A 238 13.18 -12.64 2.44
C GLU A 238 14.20 -12.15 3.48
N ASP A 239 14.62 -10.88 3.40
CA ASP A 239 15.59 -10.31 4.34
C ASP A 239 15.05 -10.35 5.78
N MET A 240 13.74 -10.14 5.95
CA MET A 240 13.03 -10.25 7.23
C MET A 240 12.70 -11.70 7.64
N GLY A 241 12.98 -12.73 6.83
CA GLY A 241 12.59 -14.11 7.13
C GLY A 241 11.08 -14.31 7.29
N MET A 242 10.29 -13.54 6.55
CA MET A 242 8.83 -13.54 6.60
C MET A 242 8.23 -14.55 5.62
N ARG A 243 6.99 -14.96 5.90
CA ARG A 243 6.20 -15.78 4.97
C ARG A 243 5.97 -14.99 3.69
N LYS A 244 6.20 -15.65 2.55
CA LYS A 244 5.96 -15.04 1.24
C LYS A 244 4.46 -14.83 1.02
N VAL A 245 4.12 -13.65 0.53
CA VAL A 245 2.74 -13.28 0.13
C VAL A 245 2.69 -13.19 -1.40
N HIS A 246 1.66 -13.74 -2.03
CA HIS A 246 1.52 -13.70 -3.49
C HIS A 246 1.08 -12.31 -3.93
N VAL A 247 1.93 -11.54 -4.61
CA VAL A 247 1.51 -10.26 -5.19
C VAL A 247 0.73 -10.52 -6.47
N VAL A 248 -0.48 -9.97 -6.55
CA VAL A 248 -1.37 -10.09 -7.70
C VAL A 248 -1.59 -8.70 -8.29
N GLU A 249 -1.16 -8.53 -9.53
CA GLU A 249 -1.23 -7.25 -10.19
C GLU A 249 -2.61 -7.01 -10.78
N ILE A 250 -3.16 -5.83 -10.50
CA ILE A 250 -4.42 -5.35 -11.05
C ILE A 250 -4.15 -4.12 -11.91
N SER A 251 -4.75 -4.08 -13.10
CA SER A 251 -4.66 -2.93 -13.99
C SER A 251 -5.20 -1.68 -13.29
N ARG A 252 -4.49 -0.55 -13.42
CA ARG A 252 -5.05 0.73 -12.94
C ARG A 252 -6.31 1.07 -13.72
N LEU A 253 -7.32 1.58 -13.02
CA LEU A 253 -8.45 2.23 -13.67
C LEU A 253 -8.00 3.61 -14.17
N ASN A 254 -8.03 3.81 -15.47
CA ASN A 254 -7.91 5.13 -16.08
C ASN A 254 -9.20 5.44 -16.82
N LEU A 255 -9.77 6.61 -16.57
CA LEU A 255 -11.01 7.06 -17.18
C LEU A 255 -10.70 8.31 -17.98
N ALA A 256 -11.05 8.30 -19.26
CA ALA A 256 -10.91 9.46 -20.11
C ALA A 256 -11.59 10.68 -19.46
N PHE A 257 -10.95 11.84 -19.56
CA PHE A 257 -11.44 13.12 -19.02
C PHE A 257 -11.62 13.19 -17.50
N THR A 258 -11.18 12.18 -16.74
CA THR A 258 -11.40 12.10 -15.30
C THR A 258 -10.08 11.97 -14.55
N PRO A 259 -9.53 13.06 -13.97
CA PRO A 259 -8.30 12.98 -13.20
C PRO A 259 -8.55 12.27 -11.87
N LEU A 260 -7.73 11.26 -11.57
CA LEU A 260 -7.82 10.50 -10.30
C LEU A 260 -6.71 10.87 -9.30
N SER A 261 -5.77 11.74 -9.66
CA SER A 261 -4.67 12.08 -8.74
C SER A 261 -5.17 12.93 -7.57
N LYS A 262 -4.74 12.59 -6.34
CA LYS A 262 -5.05 13.37 -5.12
C LYS A 262 -4.72 14.87 -5.31
N ARG A 263 -3.63 15.18 -6.02
CA ARG A 263 -3.20 16.56 -6.33
C ARG A 263 -4.24 17.34 -7.14
N HIS A 264 -4.78 16.77 -8.22
CA HIS A 264 -5.75 17.46 -9.06
C HIS A 264 -7.11 17.60 -8.36
N LEU A 265 -7.57 16.56 -7.68
CA LEU A 265 -8.84 16.62 -6.95
C LEU A 265 -8.79 17.68 -5.84
N LYS A 266 -7.70 17.73 -5.07
CA LYS A 266 -7.47 18.76 -4.06
C LYS A 266 -7.43 20.16 -4.67
N PHE A 267 -6.81 20.32 -5.85
CA PHE A 267 -6.79 21.61 -6.55
C PHE A 267 -8.20 22.11 -6.89
N PHE A 268 -9.09 21.25 -7.42
CA PHE A 268 -10.46 21.66 -7.74
C PHE A 268 -11.24 22.12 -6.52
N VAL A 269 -11.14 21.38 -5.41
CA VAL A 269 -11.83 21.72 -4.16
C VAL A 269 -11.27 23.02 -3.56
N GLN A 270 -9.95 23.16 -3.48
CA GLN A 270 -9.31 24.33 -2.86
C GLN A 270 -9.51 25.63 -3.65
N ASN A 271 -9.70 25.55 -4.97
CA ASN A 271 -9.93 26.72 -5.82
C ASN A 271 -11.43 26.97 -6.08
N GLY A 272 -12.34 26.31 -5.35
CA GLY A 272 -13.78 26.52 -5.47
C GLY A 272 -14.36 26.16 -6.84
N MET A 273 -13.67 25.30 -7.62
CA MET A 273 -14.16 24.85 -8.93
C MET A 273 -15.28 23.81 -8.81
N VAL A 274 -15.43 23.25 -7.60
CA VAL A 274 -16.45 22.29 -7.18
C VAL A 274 -16.96 22.65 -5.79
N GLU A 275 -18.16 22.19 -5.44
CA GLU A 275 -18.81 22.49 -4.15
C GLU A 275 -18.05 21.89 -2.95
N GLY A 276 -17.40 20.74 -3.16
CA GLY A 276 -16.74 19.98 -2.12
C GLY A 276 -16.26 18.62 -2.64
N TRP A 277 -15.81 17.75 -1.72
CA TRP A 277 -15.36 16.39 -2.05
C TRP A 277 -16.49 15.46 -2.49
N ASP A 278 -17.73 15.77 -2.16
CA ASP A 278 -18.93 15.05 -2.54
C ASP A 278 -19.58 15.63 -3.80
N ASP A 279 -18.99 16.63 -4.45
CA ASP A 279 -19.53 17.23 -5.68
C ASP A 279 -19.76 16.15 -6.76
N PRO A 280 -20.95 16.08 -7.39
CA PRO A 280 -21.28 15.07 -8.39
C PRO A 280 -20.34 15.03 -9.61
N ARG A 281 -19.54 16.08 -9.85
CA ARG A 281 -18.55 16.14 -10.93
C ARG A 281 -17.23 15.48 -10.56
N LEU A 282 -16.96 15.28 -9.26
CA LEU A 282 -15.75 14.60 -8.82
C LEU A 282 -15.89 13.07 -8.90
N PRO A 283 -14.79 12.36 -9.21
CA PRO A 283 -14.77 10.91 -9.23
C PRO A 283 -14.61 10.28 -7.83
N THR A 284 -14.86 11.04 -6.76
CA THR A 284 -14.88 10.52 -5.39
C THR A 284 -16.01 9.52 -5.22
N VAL A 285 -15.90 8.60 -4.26
CA VAL A 285 -17.00 7.66 -3.96
C VAL A 285 -18.27 8.45 -3.61
N GLN A 286 -18.14 9.46 -2.77
CA GLN A 286 -19.26 10.32 -2.39
C GLN A 286 -19.86 11.06 -3.59
N GLY A 287 -19.01 11.63 -4.46
CA GLY A 287 -19.45 12.36 -5.66
C GLY A 287 -20.20 11.48 -6.65
N ILE A 288 -19.67 10.31 -7.00
CA ILE A 288 -20.34 9.41 -7.96
C ILE A 288 -21.64 8.85 -7.40
N ILE A 289 -21.72 8.59 -6.10
CA ILE A 289 -22.96 8.14 -5.45
C ILE A 289 -23.98 9.27 -5.40
N ARG A 290 -23.58 10.50 -5.03
CA ARG A 290 -24.46 11.69 -5.05
C ARG A 290 -24.97 12.00 -6.46
N ARG A 291 -24.15 11.75 -7.50
CA ARG A 291 -24.56 11.83 -8.91
C ARG A 291 -25.65 10.82 -9.29
N GLY A 292 -25.82 9.75 -8.51
CA GLY A 292 -26.84 8.71 -8.73
C GLY A 292 -26.29 7.37 -9.23
N LEU A 293 -24.96 7.18 -9.24
CA LEU A 293 -24.38 5.87 -9.57
C LEU A 293 -24.82 4.84 -8.53
N LYS A 294 -25.31 3.69 -9.00
CA LYS A 294 -25.67 2.57 -8.13
C LYS A 294 -24.43 1.70 -7.85
N VAL A 295 -24.27 1.28 -6.60
CA VAL A 295 -23.14 0.43 -6.16
C VAL A 295 -23.09 -0.88 -6.95
N ASP A 296 -24.25 -1.48 -7.21
CA ASP A 296 -24.34 -2.71 -8.02
C ASP A 296 -23.81 -2.50 -9.44
N ALA A 297 -24.13 -1.37 -10.06
CA ALA A 297 -23.63 -1.02 -11.39
C ALA A 297 -22.10 -0.81 -11.38
N LEU A 298 -21.57 -0.19 -10.32
CA LEU A 298 -20.12 -0.04 -10.15
C LEU A 298 -19.42 -1.39 -9.95
N THR A 299 -20.03 -2.29 -9.17
CA THR A 299 -19.50 -3.64 -8.92
C THR A 299 -19.47 -4.47 -10.21
N GLN A 300 -20.55 -4.45 -10.99
CA GLN A 300 -20.61 -5.10 -12.30
C GLN A 300 -19.57 -4.52 -13.27
N PHE A 301 -19.43 -3.19 -13.31
CA PHE A 301 -18.41 -2.52 -14.14
C PHE A 301 -17.00 -2.97 -13.76
N VAL A 302 -16.68 -3.01 -12.46
CA VAL A 302 -15.37 -3.45 -11.96
C VAL A 302 -15.09 -4.91 -12.33
N ALA A 303 -16.06 -5.80 -12.19
CA ALA A 303 -15.93 -7.20 -12.58
C ALA A 303 -15.66 -7.36 -14.10
N GLN A 304 -16.37 -6.61 -14.94
CA GLN A 304 -16.18 -6.63 -16.40
C GLN A 304 -14.81 -6.10 -16.84
N LEU A 305 -14.29 -5.05 -16.18
CA LEU A 305 -12.98 -4.49 -16.54
C LEU A 305 -11.82 -5.48 -16.39
N VAL A 306 -11.89 -6.37 -15.41
CA VAL A 306 -10.86 -7.39 -15.22
C VAL A 306 -10.96 -8.47 -16.30
N SER A 307 -12.18 -8.83 -16.72
CA SER A 307 -12.43 -9.75 -17.85
C SER A 307 -11.68 -9.35 -19.12
N LEU A 308 -11.71 -8.06 -19.46
CA LEU A 308 -11.14 -7.52 -20.69
C LEU A 308 -9.61 -7.45 -20.60
N SER A 309 -9.07 -7.21 -19.41
CA SER A 309 -7.63 -7.16 -19.16
C SER A 309 -6.97 -8.53 -19.39
N THR A 310 -7.64 -9.62 -18.97
CA THR A 310 -7.17 -11.00 -19.19
C THR A 310 -7.27 -11.43 -20.66
N LEU A 311 -8.27 -10.94 -21.40
CA LEU A 311 -8.43 -11.24 -22.82
C LEU A 311 -7.30 -10.68 -23.69
N ILE A 312 -6.82 -9.47 -23.38
CA ILE A 312 -5.72 -8.83 -24.12
C ILE A 312 -4.39 -9.54 -23.88
N LEU A 313 -4.13 -10.00 -22.64
CA LEU A 313 -2.91 -10.74 -22.28
C LEU A 313 -2.81 -12.10 -22.98
N LEU A 314 -3.94 -12.77 -23.23
CA LEU A 314 -3.97 -14.03 -23.99
C LEU A 314 -3.64 -13.84 -25.48
N ILE A 315 -3.96 -12.67 -26.05
CA ILE A 315 -3.66 -12.34 -27.46
C ILE A 315 -2.17 -11.96 -27.63
N THR A 316 -1.53 -11.38 -26.62
CA THR A 316 -0.11 -10.97 -26.71
C THR A 316 0.90 -12.04 -26.28
N SER A 317 0.45 -13.15 -25.70
CA SER A 317 1.32 -14.27 -25.28
C SER A 317 1.45 -15.38 -26.32
N SER A 318 0.87 -15.17 -27.52
CA SER A 318 0.94 -16.09 -28.65
C SER A 318 1.73 -15.44 -29.78
N ASN A 319 3.05 -15.30 -29.61
CA ASN A 319 4.05 -15.11 -30.66
C ASN A 319 5.45 -15.38 -30.10
#